data_AF-A0A1Y3CG75-F1
#
_entry.id   AF-A0A1Y3CG75-F1
#
_cell.length_a   1.000
_cell.length_b   1.000
_cell.length_c   1.000
_cell.angle_alpha   90.00
_cell.angle_beta   90.00
_cell.angle_gamma   90.00
#
_symmetry.space_group_name_H-M   'P 1'
#
loop_
_entity.id
_entity.type
_entity.pdbx_description
1 polymer ?
#
loop_
_entity_poly.entity_id
_entity_poly.type
_entity_poly.pdbx_seq_one_letter_code
_entity_poly.pdbx_strand_id
1 'polypeptide(L)'
;MIFSVGFLNHSYANTTTLSTLEQQVYTKYAAQDFYTVNQQLESDVVKLIEKNADSYAYRFPKLTNSLGLTIHYTPDQLFKTYTFDVGGGGTMGTYSSYAQFKNAPKKKLQTIEAGFIRSVDQVTMSGQPIYLIQSYYKGDSCVGAYKIQAYKQQRNQLNPVQIFQTKTKKLDTIGVDYNCQYDAERKGDYIRVSKDMKFIDINLLDQNTKPTGKYLRYQKTTNNYQYIGVVK
;
A
#
# COMPACT_ATOMS: atom_id res chain seq x y z
N MET A 1 -40.32 19.85 -27.02
CA MET A 1 -39.34 19.82 -25.91
C MET A 1 -39.48 18.45 -25.26
N ILE A 2 -38.60 17.50 -25.55
CA ILE A 2 -38.64 16.14 -24.99
C ILE A 2 -37.39 15.98 -24.13
N PHE A 3 -37.59 15.91 -22.82
CA PHE A 3 -36.54 15.52 -21.87
C PHE A 3 -36.48 14.00 -21.84
N SER A 4 -35.45 13.43 -22.46
CA SER A 4 -35.09 12.03 -22.25
C SER A 4 -34.26 11.92 -20.97
N VAL A 5 -34.87 11.38 -19.92
CA VAL A 5 -34.18 10.96 -18.70
C VAL A 5 -33.46 9.65 -19.00
N GLY A 6 -32.16 9.73 -19.25
CA GLY A 6 -31.31 8.54 -19.39
C GLY A 6 -31.04 7.91 -18.02
N PHE A 7 -31.73 6.81 -17.72
CA PHE A 7 -31.44 5.97 -16.55
C PHE A 7 -30.06 5.30 -16.71
N LEU A 8 -29.22 5.50 -15.70
CA LEU A 8 -27.90 4.88 -15.52
C LEU A 8 -28.02 3.37 -15.25
N ASN A 9 -27.99 2.53 -16.29
CA ASN A 9 -27.96 1.06 -16.18
C ASN A 9 -26.53 0.48 -16.01
N HIS A 10 -25.57 1.23 -15.46
CA HIS A 10 -24.14 0.86 -15.50
C HIS A 10 -23.59 0.13 -14.26
N SER A 11 -24.39 -0.32 -13.29
CA SER A 11 -23.83 -0.76 -11.98
C SER A 11 -24.01 -2.23 -11.59
N TYR A 12 -25.04 -2.96 -12.06
CA TYR A 12 -25.37 -4.26 -11.47
C TYR A 12 -24.86 -5.47 -12.26
N ALA A 13 -24.95 -5.43 -13.60
CA ALA A 13 -24.52 -6.54 -14.45
C ALA A 13 -23.01 -6.82 -14.32
N ASN A 14 -22.19 -5.76 -14.30
CA ASN A 14 -20.73 -5.89 -14.22
C ASN A 14 -20.25 -6.36 -12.84
N THR A 15 -20.96 -6.01 -11.76
CA THR A 15 -20.67 -6.54 -10.41
C THR A 15 -20.98 -8.03 -10.31
N THR A 16 -22.07 -8.50 -10.94
CA THR A 16 -22.39 -9.92 -11.01
C THR A 16 -21.30 -10.67 -11.75
N THR A 17 -20.81 -10.16 -12.88
CA THR A 17 -19.69 -10.76 -13.63
C THR A 17 -18.41 -10.84 -12.80
N LEU A 18 -18.01 -9.76 -12.11
CA LEU A 18 -16.81 -9.76 -11.26
C LEU A 18 -16.91 -10.72 -10.08
N SER A 19 -18.09 -10.82 -9.45
CA SER A 19 -18.32 -11.77 -8.36
C SER A 19 -18.22 -13.22 -8.81
N THR A 20 -18.69 -13.54 -10.02
CA THR A 20 -18.55 -14.86 -10.63
C THR A 20 -17.10 -15.16 -10.97
N LEU A 21 -16.38 -14.21 -11.57
CA LEU A 21 -14.96 -14.37 -11.88
C LEU A 21 -14.10 -14.54 -10.62
N GLU A 22 -14.39 -13.78 -9.57
CA GLU A 22 -13.76 -13.96 -8.26
C GLU A 22 -14.06 -15.34 -7.69
N GLN A 23 -15.32 -15.80 -7.77
CA GLN A 23 -15.69 -17.13 -7.30
C GLN A 23 -14.92 -18.24 -8.04
N GLN A 24 -14.68 -18.09 -9.33
CA GLN A 24 -13.90 -19.04 -10.12
C GLN A 24 -12.44 -19.10 -9.64
N VAL A 25 -11.81 -17.94 -9.44
CA VAL A 25 -10.46 -17.86 -8.85
C VAL A 25 -10.44 -18.48 -7.46
N TYR A 26 -11.38 -18.12 -6.58
CA TYR A 26 -11.48 -18.65 -5.24
C TYR A 26 -11.62 -20.18 -5.24
N THR A 27 -12.54 -20.73 -6.03
CA THR A 27 -12.75 -22.19 -6.12
C THR A 27 -11.49 -22.91 -6.62
N LYS A 28 -10.76 -22.29 -7.55
CA LYS A 28 -9.51 -22.85 -8.08
C LYS A 28 -8.45 -22.97 -6.99
N TYR A 29 -8.31 -22.01 -6.07
CA TYR A 29 -7.16 -21.95 -5.14
C TYR A 29 -7.46 -22.25 -3.68
N ALA A 30 -8.70 -22.11 -3.21
CA ALA A 30 -9.02 -22.14 -1.77
C ALA A 30 -8.71 -23.46 -1.06
N ALA A 31 -8.69 -24.58 -1.78
CA ALA A 31 -8.35 -25.90 -1.24
C ALA A 31 -6.87 -26.28 -1.41
N GLN A 32 -6.07 -25.44 -2.07
CA GLN A 32 -4.66 -25.70 -2.32
C GLN A 32 -3.80 -25.08 -1.23
N ASP A 33 -2.59 -25.62 -1.05
CA ASP A 33 -1.58 -24.98 -0.19
C ASP A 33 -1.20 -23.62 -0.77
N PHE A 34 -1.51 -22.55 -0.03
CA PHE A 34 -1.37 -21.17 -0.47
C PHE A 34 0.04 -20.88 -1.00
N TYR A 35 1.08 -21.32 -0.29
CA TYR A 35 2.47 -21.01 -0.65
C TYR A 35 2.97 -21.78 -1.87
N THR A 36 2.25 -22.82 -2.29
CA THR A 36 2.52 -23.53 -3.54
C THR A 36 1.88 -22.84 -4.75
N VAL A 37 0.84 -22.01 -4.56
CA VAL A 37 0.04 -21.43 -5.66
C VAL A 37 -0.01 -19.91 -5.71
N ASN A 38 0.52 -19.21 -4.71
CA ASN A 38 0.33 -17.77 -4.53
C ASN A 38 0.81 -16.91 -5.71
N GLN A 39 1.90 -17.27 -6.39
CA GLN A 39 2.35 -16.58 -7.60
C GLN A 39 1.36 -16.76 -8.77
N GLN A 40 0.80 -17.95 -8.93
CA GLN A 40 -0.19 -18.20 -9.97
C GLN A 40 -1.53 -17.53 -9.64
N LEU A 41 -1.92 -17.51 -8.36
CA LEU A 41 -3.07 -16.75 -7.87
C LEU A 41 -2.89 -15.26 -8.20
N GLU A 42 -1.74 -14.67 -7.88
CA GLU A 42 -1.41 -13.27 -8.18
C GLU A 42 -1.54 -12.99 -9.69
N SER A 43 -0.92 -13.81 -10.54
CA SER A 43 -1.02 -13.67 -12.00
C SER A 43 -2.47 -13.70 -12.51
N ASP A 44 -3.28 -14.63 -12.00
CA ASP A 44 -4.68 -14.78 -12.44
C ASP A 44 -5.56 -13.61 -11.98
N VAL A 45 -5.36 -13.13 -10.75
CA VAL A 45 -6.08 -11.96 -10.22
C VAL A 45 -5.67 -10.68 -10.94
N VAL A 46 -4.38 -10.47 -11.21
CA VAL A 46 -3.88 -9.33 -12.00
C VAL A 46 -4.53 -9.32 -13.39
N LYS A 47 -4.53 -10.46 -14.10
CA LYS A 47 -5.18 -10.58 -15.41
C LYS A 47 -6.69 -10.29 -15.35
N LEU A 48 -7.37 -10.72 -14.29
CA LEU A 48 -8.78 -10.42 -14.07
C LEU A 48 -8.97 -8.91 -13.93
N ILE A 49 -8.18 -8.23 -13.09
CA ILE A 49 -8.26 -6.78 -12.87
C ILE A 49 -8.01 -6.02 -14.17
N GLU A 50 -6.95 -6.36 -14.92
CA GLU A 50 -6.59 -5.66 -16.15
C GLU A 50 -7.62 -5.82 -17.28
N LYS A 51 -8.44 -6.86 -17.26
CA LYS A 51 -9.52 -7.06 -18.25
C LYS A 51 -10.79 -6.28 -17.90
N ASN A 52 -11.05 -6.01 -16.62
CA ASN A 52 -12.33 -5.52 -16.14
C ASN A 52 -12.22 -4.10 -15.57
N ALA A 53 -12.93 -3.12 -16.15
CA ALA A 53 -12.83 -1.72 -15.70
C ALA A 53 -13.45 -1.54 -14.31
N ASP A 54 -14.57 -2.21 -14.07
CA ASP A 54 -15.33 -2.15 -12.83
C ASP A 54 -14.59 -2.79 -11.64
N SER A 55 -13.47 -3.48 -11.91
CA SER A 55 -12.59 -3.98 -10.87
C SER A 55 -12.08 -2.86 -9.97
N TYR A 56 -12.02 -1.60 -10.46
CA TYR A 56 -11.66 -0.46 -9.62
C TYR A 56 -12.61 -0.28 -8.44
N ALA A 57 -13.94 -0.40 -8.64
CA ALA A 57 -14.91 -0.26 -7.56
C ALA A 57 -15.08 -1.55 -6.73
N TYR A 58 -14.76 -2.70 -7.33
CA TYR A 58 -14.92 -4.00 -6.70
C TYR A 58 -13.89 -4.27 -5.59
N ARG A 59 -14.31 -4.94 -4.53
CA ARG A 59 -13.52 -5.14 -3.29
C ARG A 59 -12.91 -6.52 -3.14
N PHE A 60 -13.27 -7.47 -4.01
CA PHE A 60 -12.78 -8.85 -3.97
C PHE A 60 -12.87 -9.50 -2.57
N PRO A 61 -14.07 -9.53 -1.94
CA PRO A 61 -14.23 -10.00 -0.57
C PRO A 61 -13.70 -11.42 -0.30
N LYS A 62 -13.80 -12.36 -1.25
CA LYS A 62 -13.29 -13.72 -1.05
C LYS A 62 -11.77 -13.75 -1.10
N LEU A 63 -11.17 -13.00 -2.01
CA LEU A 63 -9.72 -12.91 -2.11
C LEU A 63 -9.13 -12.19 -0.90
N THR A 64 -9.77 -11.12 -0.41
CA THR A 64 -9.31 -10.38 0.76
C THR A 64 -9.48 -11.14 2.06
N ASN A 65 -10.56 -11.94 2.19
CA ASN A 65 -10.86 -12.63 3.44
C ASN A 65 -10.14 -13.99 3.57
N SER A 66 -9.71 -14.59 2.46
CA SER A 66 -9.26 -15.99 2.49
C SER A 66 -7.99 -16.28 1.69
N LEU A 67 -7.55 -15.37 0.81
CA LEU A 67 -6.41 -15.63 -0.09
C LEU A 67 -5.37 -14.50 -0.07
N GLY A 68 -5.27 -13.78 1.04
CA GLY A 68 -4.16 -12.87 1.32
C GLY A 68 -4.06 -11.63 0.44
N LEU A 69 -5.10 -11.30 -0.34
CA LEU A 69 -5.14 -10.05 -1.10
C LEU A 69 -5.42 -8.87 -0.17
N THR A 70 -4.53 -7.89 -0.13
CA THR A 70 -4.77 -6.63 0.59
C THR A 70 -5.08 -5.51 -0.38
N ILE A 71 -6.07 -4.66 -0.06
CA ILE A 71 -6.48 -3.52 -0.90
C ILE A 71 -6.58 -2.25 -0.07
N HIS A 72 -5.95 -1.16 -0.53
CA HIS A 72 -6.09 0.16 0.06
C HIS A 72 -6.51 1.19 -0.99
N TYR A 73 -7.54 1.98 -0.70
CA TYR A 73 -7.93 3.11 -1.54
C TYR A 73 -7.22 4.35 -1.03
N THR A 74 -6.87 5.26 -1.93
CA THR A 74 -6.50 6.61 -1.50
C THR A 74 -7.69 7.35 -0.91
N PRO A 75 -7.47 8.29 0.03
CA PRO A 75 -8.54 9.11 0.59
C PRO A 75 -9.39 9.82 -0.46
N ASP A 76 -8.78 10.33 -1.52
CA ASP A 76 -9.46 10.96 -2.66
C ASP A 76 -10.00 9.98 -3.72
N GLN A 77 -9.78 8.68 -3.55
CA GLN A 77 -10.17 7.62 -4.48
C GLN A 77 -9.71 7.85 -5.94
N LEU A 78 -8.52 8.42 -6.13
CA LEU A 78 -7.90 8.50 -7.46
C LEU A 78 -7.26 7.18 -7.88
N PHE A 79 -6.73 6.42 -6.93
CA PHE A 79 -6.24 5.08 -7.16
C PHE A 79 -6.48 4.17 -5.96
N LYS A 80 -6.23 2.88 -6.16
CA LYS A 80 -6.14 1.91 -5.07
C LYS A 80 -4.96 0.98 -5.30
N THR A 81 -4.42 0.43 -4.23
CA THR A 81 -3.34 -0.53 -4.28
C THR A 81 -3.85 -1.95 -4.05
N TYR A 82 -3.12 -2.90 -4.59
CA TYR A 82 -3.25 -4.33 -4.34
C TYR A 82 -1.90 -4.85 -3.84
N THR A 83 -1.90 -5.71 -2.85
CA THR A 83 -0.70 -6.38 -2.37
C THR A 83 -0.98 -7.87 -2.23
N PHE A 84 -0.08 -8.68 -2.79
CA PHE A 84 -0.10 -10.14 -2.73
C PHE A 84 1.12 -10.63 -1.95
N ASP A 85 0.92 -11.63 -1.08
CA ASP A 85 2.02 -12.45 -0.55
C ASP A 85 2.38 -13.51 -1.60
N VAL A 86 3.59 -13.41 -2.13
CA VAL A 86 4.13 -14.29 -3.17
C VAL A 86 5.37 -15.06 -2.67
N GLY A 87 5.59 -15.10 -1.35
CA GLY A 87 6.69 -15.81 -0.71
C GLY A 87 6.45 -17.31 -0.55
N GLY A 88 7.49 -18.11 -0.42
CA GLY A 88 7.40 -19.59 -0.37
C GLY A 88 7.17 -20.20 1.02
N GLY A 89 6.44 -19.53 1.92
CA GLY A 89 6.14 -20.05 3.27
C GLY A 89 7.32 -20.08 4.26
N GLY A 90 8.48 -19.53 3.87
CA GLY A 90 9.66 -19.42 4.72
C GLY A 90 9.61 -18.26 5.72
N THR A 91 10.76 -17.99 6.33
CA THR A 91 10.94 -16.90 7.30
C THR A 91 10.84 -15.52 6.65
N MET A 92 11.35 -15.36 5.42
CA MET A 92 11.28 -14.12 4.64
C MET A 92 9.94 -13.96 3.92
N GLY A 93 9.37 -12.74 3.94
CA GLY A 93 8.17 -12.40 3.19
C GLY A 93 8.50 -11.74 1.86
N THR A 94 7.88 -12.23 0.78
CA THR A 94 8.00 -11.64 -0.56
C THR A 94 6.63 -11.12 -0.98
N TYR A 95 6.57 -9.87 -1.43
CA TYR A 95 5.32 -9.21 -1.75
C TYR A 95 5.36 -8.61 -3.16
N SER A 96 4.26 -8.76 -3.90
CA SER A 96 4.00 -8.04 -5.15
C SER A 96 2.93 -6.99 -4.90
N SER A 97 3.21 -5.72 -5.24
CA SER A 97 2.27 -4.63 -5.05
C SER A 97 1.99 -3.87 -6.35
N TYR A 98 0.74 -3.43 -6.51
CA TYR A 98 0.23 -2.81 -7.73
C TYR A 98 -0.67 -1.61 -7.42
N ALA A 99 -0.71 -0.61 -8.30
CA ALA A 99 -1.69 0.47 -8.31
C ALA A 99 -2.63 0.36 -9.52
N GLN A 100 -3.92 0.57 -9.27
CA GLN A 100 -4.94 0.79 -10.30
C GLN A 100 -5.54 2.19 -10.14
N PHE A 101 -5.52 2.96 -11.23
CA PHE A 101 -6.09 4.30 -11.26
C PHE A 101 -7.51 4.27 -11.81
N LYS A 102 -8.40 5.06 -11.22
CA LYS A 102 -9.83 5.12 -11.55
C LYS A 102 -10.09 5.45 -13.03
N ASN A 103 -9.31 6.39 -13.58
CA ASN A 103 -9.53 6.96 -14.92
C ASN A 103 -8.40 6.62 -15.90
N ALA A 104 -7.69 5.50 -15.69
CA ALA A 104 -6.63 5.10 -16.61
C ALA A 104 -7.22 4.62 -17.95
N PRO A 105 -6.78 5.18 -19.10
CA PRO A 105 -7.27 4.77 -20.42
C PRO A 105 -6.85 3.34 -20.77
N LYS A 106 -5.73 2.87 -20.20
CA LYS A 106 -5.32 1.47 -20.20
C LYS A 106 -5.51 0.95 -18.78
N LYS A 107 -6.24 -0.15 -18.63
CA LYS A 107 -6.50 -0.83 -17.34
C LYS A 107 -5.25 -1.53 -16.76
N LYS A 108 -4.06 -1.12 -17.19
CA LYS A 108 -2.79 -1.73 -16.81
C LYS A 108 -2.48 -1.36 -15.36
N LEU A 109 -2.08 -2.35 -14.59
CA LEU A 109 -1.59 -2.12 -13.24
C LEU A 109 -0.18 -1.54 -13.28
N GLN A 110 0.09 -0.55 -12.43
CA GLN A 110 1.45 -0.09 -12.20
C GLN A 110 2.05 -0.87 -11.04
N THR A 111 3.18 -1.53 -11.24
CA THR A 111 3.94 -2.14 -10.14
C THR A 111 4.45 -1.07 -9.18
N ILE A 112 4.36 -1.35 -7.88
CA ILE A 112 4.89 -0.52 -6.81
C ILE A 112 5.99 -1.32 -6.11
N GLU A 113 7.19 -0.76 -6.03
CA GLU A 113 8.28 -1.32 -5.24
C GLU A 113 8.04 -1.07 -3.76
N ALA A 114 7.24 -1.92 -3.14
CA ALA A 114 6.92 -1.87 -1.72
C ALA A 114 6.81 -3.28 -1.14
N GLY A 115 7.08 -3.41 0.17
CA GLY A 115 6.71 -4.61 0.92
C GLY A 115 5.19 -4.73 1.09
N PHE A 116 4.76 -5.38 2.17
CA PHE A 116 3.36 -5.43 2.53
C PHE A 116 2.83 -4.01 2.82
N ILE A 117 1.94 -3.49 1.97
CA ILE A 117 1.34 -2.17 2.17
C ILE A 117 0.36 -2.26 3.36
N ARG A 118 0.54 -1.36 4.33
CA ARG A 118 -0.27 -1.29 5.56
C ARG A 118 -1.32 -0.17 5.50
N SER A 119 -0.98 0.92 4.85
CA SER A 119 -1.87 2.06 4.64
C SER A 119 -1.42 2.91 3.47
N VAL A 120 -2.35 3.70 2.95
CA VAL A 120 -2.09 4.75 1.99
C VAL A 120 -2.74 6.02 2.50
N ASP A 121 -1.91 6.94 2.98
CA ASP A 121 -2.37 8.23 3.48
C ASP A 121 -2.18 9.32 2.43
N GLN A 122 -2.80 10.48 2.64
CA GLN A 122 -2.74 11.61 1.73
C GLN A 122 -2.52 12.91 2.47
N VAL A 123 -1.61 13.73 1.95
CA VAL A 123 -1.33 15.06 2.46
C VAL A 123 -1.20 16.06 1.33
N THR A 124 -1.64 17.29 1.56
CA THR A 124 -1.39 18.38 0.60
C THR A 124 -0.05 19.04 0.88
N MET A 125 0.79 19.20 -0.15
CA MET A 125 2.02 19.98 -0.13
C MET A 125 2.08 20.86 -1.38
N SER A 126 2.35 22.15 -1.20
CA SER A 126 2.36 23.16 -2.27
C SER A 126 1.09 23.12 -3.14
N GLY A 127 -0.07 22.88 -2.50
CA GLY A 127 -1.37 22.76 -3.19
C GLY A 127 -1.58 21.47 -3.99
N GLN A 128 -0.67 20.49 -3.93
CA GLN A 128 -0.77 19.22 -4.64
C GLN A 128 -0.93 18.05 -3.67
N PRO A 129 -1.74 17.02 -4.01
CA PRO A 129 -1.83 15.81 -3.22
C PRO A 129 -0.53 15.01 -3.31
N ILE A 130 -0.03 14.59 -2.16
CA ILE A 130 1.07 13.64 -1.99
C ILE A 130 0.53 12.42 -1.26
N TYR A 131 0.84 11.25 -1.77
CA TYR A 131 0.42 9.98 -1.20
C TYR A 131 1.58 9.36 -0.42
N LEU A 132 1.31 8.95 0.81
CA LEU A 132 2.28 8.30 1.68
C LEU A 132 1.90 6.83 1.78
N ILE A 133 2.68 5.97 1.11
CA ILE A 133 2.47 4.52 1.16
C ILE A 133 3.32 3.97 2.31
N GLN A 134 2.65 3.50 3.36
CA GLN A 134 3.31 2.84 4.47
C GLN A 134 3.41 1.35 4.18
N SER A 135 4.61 0.79 4.30
CA SER A 135 4.85 -0.62 4.04
C SER A 135 5.73 -1.28 5.10
N TYR A 136 5.61 -2.60 5.17
CA TYR A 136 6.40 -3.47 6.01
C TYR A 136 7.09 -4.52 5.16
N TYR A 137 8.38 -4.71 5.38
CA TYR A 137 9.14 -5.81 4.81
C TYR A 137 9.53 -6.78 5.92
N LYS A 138 9.23 -8.06 5.72
CA LYS A 138 9.65 -9.16 6.59
C LYS A 138 10.91 -9.78 5.99
N GLY A 139 12.06 -9.53 6.60
CA GLY A 139 13.30 -10.21 6.26
C GLY A 139 13.36 -11.62 6.85
N ASP A 140 14.52 -12.26 6.70
CA ASP A 140 14.76 -13.58 7.28
C ASP A 140 14.77 -13.51 8.83
N SER A 141 14.34 -14.60 9.46
CA SER A 141 14.34 -14.86 10.89
C SER A 141 13.55 -13.82 11.68
N CYS A 142 14.23 -12.76 12.09
CA CYS A 142 13.73 -11.80 13.06
C CYS A 142 13.96 -10.35 12.62
N VAL A 143 14.47 -10.13 11.41
CA VAL A 143 14.70 -8.78 10.88
C VAL A 143 13.60 -8.35 9.93
N GLY A 144 13.38 -7.05 9.81
CA GLY A 144 12.46 -6.46 8.86
C GLY A 144 12.69 -4.96 8.73
N ALA A 145 11.77 -4.28 8.05
CA ALA A 145 11.79 -2.83 7.99
C ALA A 145 10.39 -2.26 7.84
N TYR A 146 10.15 -1.11 8.48
CA TYR A 146 9.01 -0.26 8.21
C TYR A 146 9.45 0.92 7.35
N LYS A 147 8.65 1.27 6.34
CA LYS A 147 8.96 2.37 5.42
C LYS A 147 7.72 3.21 5.14
N ILE A 148 7.93 4.50 4.93
CA ILE A 148 6.98 5.39 4.25
C ILE A 148 7.67 5.91 3.00
N GLN A 149 7.03 5.69 1.85
CA GLN A 149 7.46 6.27 0.58
C GLN A 149 6.40 7.25 0.06
N ALA A 150 6.86 8.38 -0.45
CA ALA A 150 6.03 9.46 -0.93
C ALA A 150 5.92 9.44 -2.45
N TYR A 151 4.69 9.58 -2.95
CA TYR A 151 4.38 9.58 -4.37
C TYR A 151 3.53 10.79 -4.76
N LYS A 152 3.76 11.30 -5.97
CA LYS A 152 2.80 12.13 -6.70
C LYS A 152 2.11 11.30 -7.77
N GLN A 153 0.81 11.52 -7.95
CA GLN A 153 0.08 10.99 -9.09
C GLN A 153 0.16 12.00 -10.24
N GLN A 154 0.66 11.58 -11.40
CA GLN A 154 0.67 12.35 -12.64
C GLN A 154 0.27 11.45 -13.80
N ARG A 155 -0.70 11.87 -14.63
CA ARG A 155 -1.15 11.13 -15.83
C ARG A 155 -1.41 9.63 -15.60
N ASN A 156 -2.14 9.30 -14.53
CA ASN A 156 -2.43 7.93 -14.07
C ASN A 156 -1.17 7.08 -13.81
N GLN A 157 -0.11 7.70 -13.26
CA GLN A 157 1.09 7.02 -12.78
C GLN A 157 1.53 7.60 -11.43
N LEU A 158 2.02 6.75 -10.55
CA LEU A 158 2.70 7.11 -9.31
C LEU A 158 4.18 7.35 -9.60
N ASN A 159 4.67 8.50 -9.17
CA ASN A 159 6.06 8.90 -9.31
C ASN A 159 6.62 9.23 -7.91
N PRO A 160 7.72 8.60 -7.47
CA PRO A 160 8.37 8.94 -6.21
C PRO A 160 8.69 10.44 -6.13
N VAL A 161 8.52 11.04 -4.96
CA VAL A 161 8.80 12.46 -4.75
C VAL A 161 9.58 12.69 -3.47
N GLN A 162 10.67 13.44 -3.57
CA GLN A 162 11.56 13.70 -2.45
C GLN A 162 11.00 14.77 -1.49
N ILE A 163 10.13 14.35 -0.58
CA ILE A 163 9.51 15.24 0.43
C ILE A 163 10.13 15.10 1.82
N PHE A 164 10.93 14.08 2.10
CA PHE A 164 11.50 13.89 3.43
C PHE A 164 12.88 14.53 3.49
N GLN A 165 12.96 15.67 4.17
CA GLN A 165 14.18 16.46 4.27
C GLN A 165 14.90 16.13 5.59
N THR A 166 16.07 15.48 5.46
CA THR A 166 17.01 15.30 6.57
C THR A 166 17.90 16.54 6.72
N LYS A 167 18.88 16.49 7.63
CA LYS A 167 19.89 17.55 7.73
C LYS A 167 20.73 17.72 6.46
N THR A 168 20.89 16.67 5.65
CA THR A 168 21.87 16.63 4.55
C THR A 168 21.29 16.27 3.19
N LYS A 169 20.10 15.67 3.13
CA LYS A 169 19.51 15.18 1.87
C LYS A 169 17.98 15.24 1.89
N LYS A 170 17.39 15.26 0.71
CA LYS A 170 15.96 14.99 0.51
C LYS A 170 15.78 13.57 0.01
N LEU A 171 14.78 12.89 0.55
CA LEU A 171 14.46 11.49 0.27
C LEU A 171 13.00 11.37 -0.12
N ASP A 172 12.71 10.44 -1.01
CA ASP A 172 11.32 10.00 -1.28
C ASP A 172 10.83 8.96 -0.27
N THR A 173 11.75 8.35 0.47
CA THR A 173 11.48 7.26 1.39
C THR A 173 12.22 7.49 2.70
N ILE A 174 11.53 7.25 3.80
CA ILE A 174 12.10 7.14 5.15
C ILE A 174 11.65 5.83 5.77
N GLY A 175 12.46 5.29 6.68
CA GLY A 175 12.15 4.01 7.30
C GLY A 175 13.05 3.71 8.48
N VAL A 176 12.76 2.59 9.11
CA VAL A 176 13.52 2.07 10.24
C VAL A 176 13.50 0.55 10.19
N ASP A 177 14.63 -0.03 10.53
CA ASP A 177 14.76 -1.47 10.64
C ASP A 177 13.95 -1.99 11.84
N TYR A 178 13.57 -3.25 11.75
CA TYR A 178 12.78 -3.95 12.74
C TYR A 178 13.54 -5.17 13.19
N ASN A 179 13.54 -5.43 14.50
CA ASN A 179 14.05 -6.66 15.09
C ASN A 179 13.00 -7.23 16.05
N CYS A 180 12.47 -8.40 15.70
CA CYS A 180 11.39 -9.06 16.42
C CYS A 180 11.76 -9.49 17.85
N GLN A 181 13.05 -9.56 18.19
CA GLN A 181 13.52 -9.88 19.55
C GLN A 181 13.06 -8.80 20.55
N TYR A 182 12.87 -7.58 20.08
CA TYR A 182 12.46 -6.44 20.90
C TYR A 182 10.99 -6.05 20.72
N ASP A 183 10.29 -6.70 19.79
CA ASP A 183 8.86 -6.52 19.53
C ASP A 183 8.27 -7.82 18.95
N ALA A 184 8.24 -8.85 19.79
CA ALA A 184 7.77 -10.19 19.43
C ALA A 184 6.28 -10.20 19.04
N GLU A 185 5.50 -9.30 19.66
CA GLU A 185 4.07 -9.15 19.37
C GLU A 185 3.80 -8.36 18.07
N ARG A 186 4.83 -7.77 17.45
CA ARG A 186 4.71 -6.91 16.24
C ARG A 186 3.74 -5.74 16.45
N LYS A 187 3.65 -5.25 17.68
CA LYS A 187 2.78 -4.13 18.07
C LYS A 187 3.54 -2.81 18.14
N GLY A 188 4.84 -2.82 17.89
CA GLY A 188 5.70 -1.66 17.98
C GLY A 188 5.31 -0.57 16.98
N ASP A 189 5.19 0.65 17.47
CA ASP A 189 5.01 1.84 16.65
C ASP A 189 6.36 2.30 16.06
N TYR A 190 6.91 1.54 15.12
CA TYR A 190 8.20 1.87 14.48
C TYR A 190 8.14 3.15 13.67
N ILE A 191 6.97 3.44 13.08
CA ILE A 191 6.67 4.71 12.45
C ILE A 191 5.28 5.15 12.93
N ARG A 192 5.19 6.37 13.47
CA ARG A 192 3.96 7.01 13.89
C ARG A 192 3.67 8.19 12.99
N VAL A 193 2.43 8.32 12.58
CA VAL A 193 1.94 9.52 11.90
C VAL A 193 0.87 10.15 12.77
N SER A 194 1.02 11.44 13.10
CA SER A 194 0.02 12.15 13.89
C SER A 194 -1.30 12.22 13.11
N LYS A 195 -2.44 12.24 13.82
CA LYS A 195 -3.78 12.24 13.19
C LYS A 195 -4.00 13.41 12.21
N ASP A 196 -3.41 14.57 12.51
CA ASP A 196 -3.42 15.77 11.67
C ASP A 196 -2.35 15.73 10.55
N MET A 197 -1.60 14.64 10.45
CA MET A 197 -0.48 14.42 9.53
C MET A 197 0.64 15.47 9.66
N LYS A 198 0.68 16.23 10.76
CA LYS A 198 1.69 17.27 10.99
C LYS A 198 3.05 16.68 11.33
N PHE A 199 3.08 15.51 11.96
CA PHE A 199 4.31 14.86 12.41
C PHE A 199 4.38 13.43 11.92
N ILE A 200 5.59 13.04 11.52
CA ILE A 200 5.99 11.65 11.32
C ILE A 200 7.15 11.39 12.26
N ASP A 201 6.98 10.42 13.15
CA ASP A 201 7.97 10.03 14.15
C ASP A 201 8.49 8.63 13.80
N ILE A 202 9.79 8.51 13.58
CA ILE A 202 10.47 7.23 13.31
C ILE A 202 11.21 6.80 14.57
N ASN A 203 11.00 5.57 15.03
CA ASN A 203 11.65 5.06 16.22
C ASN A 203 13.19 5.14 16.09
N LEU A 204 13.85 5.70 17.10
CA LEU A 204 15.30 5.76 17.16
C LEU A 204 15.82 4.45 17.75
N LEU A 205 16.64 3.75 16.98
CA LEU A 205 17.29 2.52 17.42
C LEU A 205 18.70 2.80 17.94
N ASP A 206 19.16 1.97 18.87
CA ASP A 206 20.56 1.93 19.26
C ASP A 206 21.40 1.09 18.29
N GLN A 207 22.69 0.92 18.61
CA GLN A 207 23.64 0.15 17.79
C GLN A 207 23.28 -1.33 17.66
N ASN A 208 22.43 -1.85 18.54
CA ASN A 208 21.97 -3.24 18.54
C ASN A 208 20.56 -3.39 17.96
N THR A 209 20.05 -2.39 17.23
CA THR A 209 18.69 -2.35 16.66
C THR A 209 17.57 -2.33 17.70
N LYS A 210 17.88 -2.01 18.96
CA LYS A 210 16.89 -1.95 20.04
C LYS A 210 16.21 -0.58 20.06
N PRO A 211 14.87 -0.51 20.17
CA PRO A 211 14.15 0.74 20.39
C PRO A 211 14.66 1.49 21.63
N THR A 212 15.00 2.77 21.47
CA THR A 212 15.50 3.61 22.57
C THR A 212 14.39 4.29 23.37
N GLY A 213 13.13 4.14 22.95
CA GLY A 213 11.98 4.88 23.49
C GLY A 213 11.96 6.36 23.08
N LYS A 214 12.73 6.72 22.05
CA LYS A 214 12.77 8.06 21.44
C LYS A 214 12.48 7.96 19.95
N TYR A 215 12.17 9.08 19.32
CA TYR A 215 11.82 9.15 17.90
C TYR A 215 12.56 10.26 17.18
N LEU A 216 12.94 10.01 15.93
CA LEU A 216 13.32 11.03 14.96
C LEU A 216 12.03 11.69 14.44
N ARG A 217 11.83 12.96 14.75
CA ARG A 217 10.63 13.71 14.34
C ARG A 217 10.84 14.46 13.04
N TYR A 218 9.93 14.23 12.10
CA TYR A 218 9.74 15.03 10.91
C TYR A 218 8.47 15.87 11.03
N GLN A 219 8.58 17.17 10.80
CA GLN A 219 7.46 18.10 10.83
C GLN A 219 7.07 18.52 9.41
N LYS A 220 5.78 18.46 9.12
CA LYS A 220 5.21 18.95 7.87
C LYS A 220 5.38 20.47 7.74
N THR A 221 5.93 20.89 6.62
CA THR A 221 5.95 22.28 6.13
C THR A 221 5.06 22.40 4.90
N THR A 222 5.04 23.57 4.26
CA THR A 222 4.32 23.77 3.00
C THR A 222 4.79 22.83 1.89
N ASN A 223 6.07 22.45 1.88
CA ASN A 223 6.70 21.78 0.73
C ASN A 223 7.29 20.40 1.04
N ASN A 224 7.47 20.04 2.31
CA ASN A 224 8.18 18.83 2.72
C ASN A 224 7.82 18.40 4.15
N TYR A 225 8.32 17.25 4.57
CA TYR A 225 8.50 16.84 5.95
C TYR A 225 9.95 17.07 6.34
N GLN A 226 10.22 18.04 7.22
CA GLN A 226 11.56 18.40 7.67
C GLN A 226 11.90 17.73 8.99
N TYR A 227 13.06 17.07 9.07
CA TYR A 227 13.58 16.57 10.33
C TYR A 227 13.89 17.72 11.29
N ILE A 228 13.31 17.69 12.49
CA ILE A 228 13.46 18.76 13.50
C ILE A 228 14.19 18.32 14.77
N GLY A 229 14.44 17.02 14.96
CA GLY A 229 15.19 16.53 16.12
C GLY A 229 14.66 15.23 16.70
N VAL A 230 15.20 14.89 17.87
CA VAL A 230 14.81 13.70 18.63
C VAL A 230 13.77 14.08 19.68
N VAL A 231 12.68 13.32 19.77
CA VAL A 231 11.60 13.48 20.76
C VAL A 231 11.43 12.20 21.60
N LYS A 232 10.66 12.28 22.68
CA LYS A 232 10.21 11.10 23.45
C LYS A 232 8.92 10.56 22.86
#